data_AF-A0A7S7QVU1-F1
#
_entry.id   AF-A0A7S7QVU1-F1
#
_cell.length_a   1.000
_cell.length_b   1.000
_cell.length_c   1.000
_cell.angle_alpha   90.00
_cell.angle_beta   90.00
_cell.angle_gamma   90.00
#
_symmetry.space_group_name_H-M   'P 1'
#
loop_
_entity.id
_entity.type
_entity.pdbx_description
1 polymer ?
#
loop_
_entity_poly.entity_id
_entity_poly.type
_entity_poly.pdbx_seq_one_letter_code
_entity_poly.pdbx_strand_id
1 'polypeptide(L)'
;MTHVTLRSEFEDLIDPYAPVGQVGTGFEFTEGPIWHPLEHFLLFSDMPGDVRRRWDARRGVVEVRRPSNKCNGMTYDADLNLIVCEHATSSLIRERPDGRREVLASHYDNQELNSPNDVCVHSSGAIYFSDPWYGRMPVYGVERPRQLGFQGVYRVPSGGGAPQLLVDRYLFDQPNGLCFSPDERILYVNDTVQALVRAFDVTPDGALANPRVFASGIRSELEPGLPDGMKCDQRGNVWVTAPGGVWVYSPAGNLLGKVRLPELVANLAWGGPDFRTLYLTATHSVYAIPTKVGPRHEPYMSGKPGGAGAASPTPVPNLATGEMRIDPQRCAMIIQDMQNDVIMDGGAFADSGAPTHARQQHVIENVRRVAEAARARGVAIIHVWFVVEPGAPGVTLNAPLFEGLVDSKAMVRGSWGAAPVSGLEPRPGDFVVEKMRMSAWEGTRLETILKATGRDMIINTGAWTNMSVEHTARTGADKGFFMIVPEDCCSTMNADWHNAAINFALQNVSVVTNADTVIKALG
;
A
#
# COMPACT_ATOMS: atom_id res chain seq x y z
N MET A 1 -11.65 27.54 -10.36
CA MET A 1 -12.53 27.85 -9.22
C MET A 1 -11.67 27.77 -7.96
N THR A 2 -11.69 28.77 -7.09
CA THR A 2 -10.88 28.78 -5.85
C THR A 2 -11.68 28.19 -4.71
N HIS A 3 -11.03 27.49 -3.78
CA HIS A 3 -11.64 27.05 -2.53
C HIS A 3 -11.91 28.25 -1.61
N VAL A 4 -12.82 28.09 -0.65
CA VAL A 4 -13.24 29.18 0.24
C VAL A 4 -12.62 28.99 1.61
N THR A 5 -11.66 29.85 1.96
CA THR A 5 -11.14 29.97 3.32
C THR A 5 -12.12 30.80 4.16
N LEU A 6 -12.61 30.23 5.27
CA LEU A 6 -13.38 30.98 6.29
C LEU A 6 -12.55 31.23 7.55
N ARG A 7 -11.56 30.37 7.80
CA ARG A 7 -10.58 30.46 8.89
C ARG A 7 -9.21 30.03 8.38
N SER A 8 -8.15 30.66 8.87
CA SER A 8 -6.78 30.45 8.36
C SER A 8 -6.29 29.00 8.48
N GLU A 9 -6.77 28.25 9.47
CA GLU A 9 -6.43 26.84 9.69
C GLU A 9 -6.81 25.95 8.50
N PHE A 10 -7.78 26.36 7.66
CA PHE A 10 -8.13 25.64 6.43
C PHE A 10 -6.95 25.57 5.45
N GLU A 11 -6.11 26.61 5.40
CA GLU A 11 -4.99 26.70 4.47
C GLU A 11 -3.84 25.76 4.84
N ASP A 12 -3.80 25.28 6.09
CA ASP A 12 -2.88 24.21 6.50
C ASP A 12 -3.32 22.83 5.99
N LEU A 13 -4.59 22.69 5.60
CA LEU A 13 -5.18 21.42 5.19
C LEU A 13 -5.12 21.24 3.67
N ILE A 14 -5.31 22.33 2.92
CA ILE A 14 -5.32 22.35 1.47
C ILE A 14 -4.86 23.72 0.98
N ASP A 15 -4.21 23.77 -0.19
CA ASP A 15 -3.97 25.04 -0.87
C ASP A 15 -5.33 25.59 -1.39
N PRO A 16 -5.74 26.82 -1.04
CA PRO A 16 -6.98 27.41 -1.56
C PRO A 16 -7.07 27.47 -3.09
N TYR A 17 -5.91 27.40 -3.77
CA TYR A 17 -5.78 27.39 -5.23
C TYR A 17 -5.46 26.01 -5.80
N ALA A 18 -5.53 24.94 -4.98
CA ALA A 18 -5.31 23.57 -5.44
C ALA A 18 -6.17 23.26 -6.68
N PRO A 19 -5.57 22.70 -7.75
CA PRO A 19 -6.31 22.41 -8.97
C PRO A 19 -7.29 21.26 -8.74
N VAL A 20 -8.49 21.41 -9.30
CA VAL A 20 -9.50 20.34 -9.36
C VAL A 20 -9.32 19.56 -10.65
N GLY A 21 -8.67 18.40 -10.58
CA GLY A 21 -8.44 17.52 -11.72
C GLY A 21 -9.61 16.55 -11.92
N GLN A 22 -10.17 16.47 -13.13
CA GLN A 22 -11.17 15.44 -13.46
C GLN A 22 -10.43 14.18 -13.93
N VAL A 23 -10.63 13.06 -13.23
CA VAL A 23 -9.94 11.78 -13.54
C VAL A 23 -10.82 10.80 -14.33
N GLY A 24 -12.13 11.04 -14.37
CA GLY A 24 -13.08 10.30 -15.19
C GLY A 24 -14.45 10.99 -15.22
N THR A 25 -15.23 10.76 -16.28
CA THR A 25 -16.57 11.32 -16.46
C THR A 25 -17.45 10.41 -17.32
N GLY A 26 -18.74 10.73 -17.44
CA GLY A 26 -19.73 9.98 -18.22
C GLY A 26 -20.46 8.89 -17.43
N PHE A 27 -20.50 9.01 -16.10
CA PHE A 27 -21.19 8.08 -15.19
C PHE A 27 -22.62 8.54 -14.91
N GLU A 28 -23.46 7.68 -14.35
CA GLU A 28 -24.84 8.03 -14.00
C GLU A 28 -24.89 8.72 -12.63
N PHE A 29 -24.32 8.10 -11.61
CA PHE A 29 -24.13 8.70 -10.28
C PHE A 29 -23.02 7.97 -9.53
N THR A 30 -21.89 8.65 -9.32
CA THR A 30 -20.72 8.06 -8.67
C THR A 30 -20.78 8.13 -7.15
N GLU A 31 -20.37 7.06 -6.48
CA GLU A 31 -20.41 6.91 -5.02
C GLU A 31 -19.24 6.08 -4.46
N GLY A 32 -19.10 6.05 -3.13
CA GLY A 32 -18.27 5.12 -2.37
C GLY A 32 -16.83 4.97 -2.85
N PRO A 33 -16.05 6.05 -3.06
CA PRO A 33 -14.67 5.94 -3.46
C PRO A 33 -13.82 5.29 -2.36
N ILE A 34 -12.93 4.37 -2.73
CA ILE A 34 -11.97 3.78 -1.81
C ILE A 34 -10.64 3.50 -2.53
N TRP A 35 -9.54 3.96 -1.93
CA TRP A 35 -8.20 3.74 -2.46
C TRP A 35 -7.63 2.41 -1.97
N HIS A 36 -7.12 1.60 -2.88
CA HIS A 36 -6.38 0.40 -2.54
C HIS A 36 -4.92 0.77 -2.21
N PRO A 37 -4.45 0.55 -0.96
CA PRO A 37 -3.15 1.04 -0.48
C PRO A 37 -1.95 0.42 -1.20
N LEU A 38 -2.04 -0.88 -1.57
CA LEU A 38 -0.92 -1.61 -2.17
C LEU A 38 -0.89 -1.57 -3.70
N GLU A 39 -2.03 -1.84 -4.34
CA GLU A 39 -2.12 -1.86 -5.81
C GLU A 39 -2.34 -0.47 -6.44
N HIS A 40 -2.48 0.58 -5.63
CA HIS A 40 -2.57 1.98 -6.06
C HIS A 40 -3.64 2.24 -7.14
N PHE A 41 -4.87 1.81 -6.86
CA PHE A 41 -6.05 2.14 -7.65
C PHE A 41 -7.19 2.65 -6.77
N LEU A 42 -8.09 3.42 -7.36
CA LEU A 42 -9.34 3.85 -6.75
C LEU A 42 -10.46 2.91 -7.21
N LEU A 43 -11.25 2.34 -6.31
CA LEU A 43 -12.58 1.84 -6.63
C LEU A 43 -13.61 2.92 -6.35
N PHE A 44 -14.68 2.91 -7.13
CA PHE A 44 -15.88 3.70 -6.86
C PHE A 44 -17.08 3.02 -7.52
N SER A 45 -18.26 3.32 -7.03
CA SER A 45 -19.50 2.85 -7.62
C SER A 45 -20.02 3.84 -8.66
N ASP A 46 -20.63 3.32 -9.72
CA ASP A 46 -21.51 4.04 -10.65
C ASP A 46 -22.89 3.38 -10.49
N MET A 47 -23.56 3.77 -9.40
CA MET A 47 -24.54 2.94 -8.70
C MET A 47 -25.86 2.77 -9.47
N PRO A 48 -26.48 3.81 -10.06
CA PRO A 48 -27.69 3.66 -10.86
C PRO A 48 -27.49 2.68 -12.03
N GLY A 49 -26.31 2.74 -12.66
CA GLY A 49 -25.90 1.84 -13.73
C GLY A 49 -25.55 0.41 -13.29
N ASP A 50 -25.56 0.12 -11.98
CA ASP A 50 -25.22 -1.18 -11.37
C ASP A 50 -23.79 -1.64 -11.71
N VAL A 51 -22.84 -0.70 -11.59
CA VAL A 51 -21.43 -0.90 -11.95
C VAL A 51 -20.52 -0.54 -10.80
N ARG A 52 -19.47 -1.35 -10.60
CA ARG A 52 -18.27 -0.93 -9.88
C ARG A 52 -17.16 -0.62 -10.87
N ARG A 53 -16.54 0.54 -10.69
CA ARG A 53 -15.45 1.05 -11.53
C ARG A 53 -14.13 0.99 -10.77
N ARG A 54 -13.03 0.96 -11.52
CA ARG A 54 -11.66 1.12 -11.04
C ARG A 54 -11.00 2.22 -11.84
N TRP A 55 -10.26 3.10 -11.18
CA TRP A 55 -9.36 4.04 -11.82
C TRP A 55 -7.93 3.80 -11.36
N ASP A 56 -6.98 3.77 -12.30
CA ASP A 56 -5.56 3.88 -12.01
C ASP A 56 -4.85 4.74 -13.07
N ALA A 57 -3.71 5.31 -12.71
CA ALA A 57 -2.98 6.23 -13.57
C ALA A 57 -2.51 5.63 -14.90
N ARG A 58 -2.42 4.30 -15.02
CA ARG A 58 -1.96 3.62 -16.25
C ARG A 58 -3.10 3.36 -17.22
N ARG A 59 -4.27 2.98 -16.71
CA ARG A 59 -5.40 2.49 -17.53
C ARG A 59 -6.55 3.50 -17.64
N GLY A 60 -6.58 4.52 -16.80
CA GLY A 60 -7.76 5.37 -16.63
C GLY A 60 -8.90 4.59 -15.96
N VAL A 61 -10.14 4.97 -16.25
CA VAL A 61 -11.32 4.31 -15.67
C VAL A 61 -11.70 3.06 -16.46
N VAL A 62 -11.91 1.95 -15.76
CA VAL A 62 -12.44 0.69 -16.31
C VAL A 62 -13.60 0.16 -15.47
N GLU A 63 -14.47 -0.64 -16.08
CA GLU A 63 -15.48 -1.44 -15.38
C GLU A 63 -14.83 -2.69 -14.77
N VAL A 64 -15.12 -2.98 -13.50
CA VAL A 64 -14.58 -4.17 -12.80
C VAL A 64 -15.66 -5.11 -12.29
N ARG A 65 -16.93 -4.68 -12.21
CA ARG A 65 -18.05 -5.55 -11.83
C ARG A 65 -19.39 -5.04 -12.37
N ARG A 66 -20.16 -5.95 -12.98
CA ARG A 66 -21.56 -5.80 -13.35
C ARG A 66 -22.24 -7.19 -13.38
N PRO A 67 -23.40 -7.38 -12.74
CA PRO A 67 -24.02 -6.45 -11.79
C PRO A 67 -23.15 -6.25 -10.54
N SER A 68 -23.13 -5.05 -9.98
CA SER A 68 -22.48 -4.75 -8.71
C SER A 68 -23.42 -4.83 -7.51
N ASN A 69 -24.69 -5.22 -7.75
CA ASN A 69 -25.80 -5.19 -6.80
C ASN A 69 -26.14 -3.79 -6.30
N LYS A 70 -25.98 -2.78 -7.17
CA LYS A 70 -26.07 -1.36 -6.84
C LYS A 70 -25.21 -1.07 -5.60
N CYS A 71 -23.93 -1.47 -5.67
CA CYS A 71 -22.99 -1.19 -4.60
C CYS A 71 -22.95 0.32 -4.32
N ASN A 72 -22.79 0.70 -3.07
CA ASN A 72 -22.73 2.10 -2.67
C ASN A 72 -21.40 2.36 -1.92
N GLY A 73 -21.45 2.67 -0.63
CA GLY A 73 -20.27 2.85 0.21
C GLY A 73 -19.41 1.60 0.28
N MET A 74 -18.10 1.83 0.26
CA MET A 74 -17.08 0.79 0.29
C MET A 74 -15.95 1.19 1.21
N THR A 75 -15.36 0.19 1.88
CA THR A 75 -14.10 0.33 2.60
C THR A 75 -13.37 -1.00 2.60
N TYR A 76 -12.15 -1.05 3.11
CA TYR A 76 -11.43 -2.30 3.33
C TYR A 76 -11.33 -2.59 4.83
N ASP A 77 -11.34 -3.88 5.20
CA ASP A 77 -10.85 -4.28 6.52
C ASP A 77 -9.30 -4.33 6.54
N ALA A 78 -8.72 -4.61 7.70
CA ALA A 78 -7.26 -4.64 7.88
C ALA A 78 -6.55 -5.68 6.99
N ASP A 79 -7.30 -6.70 6.55
CA ASP A 79 -6.87 -7.77 5.67
C ASP A 79 -7.15 -7.44 4.19
N LEU A 80 -7.50 -6.19 3.85
CA LEU A 80 -7.85 -5.78 2.49
C LEU A 80 -8.99 -6.59 1.85
N ASN A 81 -9.88 -7.18 2.65
CA ASN A 81 -11.16 -7.61 2.13
C ASN A 81 -12.04 -6.38 1.92
N LEU A 82 -12.66 -6.28 0.75
CA LEU A 82 -13.54 -5.17 0.41
C LEU A 82 -14.88 -5.36 1.14
N ILE A 83 -15.22 -4.43 2.00
CA ILE A 83 -16.53 -4.33 2.65
C ILE A 83 -17.42 -3.43 1.79
N VAL A 84 -18.58 -3.93 1.40
CA VAL A 84 -19.47 -3.27 0.43
C VAL A 84 -20.89 -3.19 0.98
N CYS A 85 -21.45 -2.00 0.92
CA CYS A 85 -22.88 -1.75 1.07
C CYS A 85 -23.59 -2.02 -0.26
N GLU A 86 -24.55 -2.96 -0.29
CA GLU A 86 -25.31 -3.30 -1.49
C GLU A 86 -26.80 -2.93 -1.33
N HIS A 87 -27.27 -1.95 -2.12
CA HIS A 87 -28.67 -1.52 -2.10
C HIS A 87 -29.63 -2.58 -2.64
N ALA A 88 -29.26 -3.27 -3.73
CA ALA A 88 -30.17 -4.19 -4.40
C ALA A 88 -30.55 -5.38 -3.50
N THR A 89 -29.58 -5.89 -2.74
CA THR A 89 -29.71 -7.06 -1.87
C THR A 89 -29.92 -6.72 -0.39
N SER A 90 -29.96 -5.43 -0.04
CA SER A 90 -30.06 -4.96 1.36
C SER A 90 -29.08 -5.65 2.29
N SER A 91 -27.82 -5.70 1.86
CA SER A 91 -26.79 -6.43 2.57
C SER A 91 -25.52 -5.61 2.71
N LEU A 92 -24.88 -5.75 3.86
CA LEU A 92 -23.47 -5.47 4.03
C LEU A 92 -22.72 -6.77 3.74
N ILE A 93 -21.76 -6.72 2.83
CA ILE A 93 -21.01 -7.91 2.40
C ILE A 93 -19.51 -7.68 2.52
N ARG A 94 -18.77 -8.79 2.57
CA ARG A 94 -17.32 -8.85 2.43
C ARG A 94 -16.99 -9.58 1.13
N GLU A 95 -16.24 -8.94 0.25
CA GLU A 95 -15.59 -9.52 -0.91
C GLU A 95 -14.12 -9.72 -0.61
N ARG A 96 -13.65 -10.96 -0.70
CA ARG A 96 -12.26 -11.32 -0.48
C ARG A 96 -11.45 -11.18 -1.77
N PRO A 97 -10.11 -11.08 -1.71
CA PRO A 97 -9.26 -11.01 -2.89
C PRO A 97 -9.41 -12.18 -3.88
N ASP A 98 -9.81 -13.37 -3.41
CA ASP A 98 -10.15 -14.53 -4.28
C ASP A 98 -11.51 -14.42 -4.99
N GLY A 99 -12.24 -13.32 -4.77
CA GLY A 99 -13.59 -13.11 -5.29
C GLY A 99 -14.69 -13.77 -4.46
N ARG A 100 -14.38 -14.43 -3.34
CA ARG A 100 -15.42 -14.99 -2.47
C ARG A 100 -16.22 -13.87 -1.81
N ARG A 101 -17.54 -13.94 -1.96
CA ARG A 101 -18.50 -13.02 -1.35
C ARG A 101 -19.16 -13.65 -0.12
N GLU A 102 -19.15 -12.92 0.99
CA GLU A 102 -19.71 -13.32 2.30
C GLU A 102 -20.71 -12.25 2.76
N VAL A 103 -21.91 -12.64 3.18
CA VAL A 103 -22.90 -11.70 3.74
C VAL A 103 -22.60 -11.51 5.23
N LEU A 104 -22.29 -10.28 5.62
CA LEU A 104 -22.00 -9.93 7.01
C LEU A 104 -23.26 -9.53 7.78
N ALA A 105 -24.16 -8.80 7.12
CA ALA A 105 -25.45 -8.42 7.67
C ALA A 105 -26.47 -8.24 6.54
N SER A 106 -27.67 -8.79 6.73
CA SER A 106 -28.81 -8.59 5.84
C SER A 106 -30.12 -8.37 6.58
N HIS A 107 -30.16 -8.69 7.87
CA HIS A 107 -31.34 -8.59 8.72
C HIS A 107 -30.98 -8.05 10.10
N TYR A 108 -31.93 -7.36 10.72
CA TYR A 108 -31.93 -7.01 12.13
C TYR A 108 -33.28 -7.42 12.73
N ASP A 109 -33.27 -8.15 13.85
CA ASP A 109 -34.49 -8.65 14.50
C ASP A 109 -35.43 -9.40 13.52
N ASN A 110 -34.84 -10.28 12.71
CA ASN A 110 -35.48 -11.06 11.64
C ASN A 110 -36.15 -10.25 10.51
N GLN A 111 -35.95 -8.94 10.47
CA GLN A 111 -36.44 -8.06 9.41
C GLN A 111 -35.29 -7.65 8.50
N GLU A 112 -35.53 -7.66 7.19
CA GLU A 112 -34.54 -7.23 6.19
C GLU A 112 -34.11 -5.78 6.48
N LEU A 113 -32.80 -5.52 6.40
CA LEU A 113 -32.26 -4.16 6.44
C LEU A 113 -32.88 -3.30 5.33
N ASN A 114 -32.91 -1.98 5.51
CA ASN A 114 -33.46 -1.09 4.49
C ASN A 114 -32.59 -1.12 3.23
N SER A 115 -31.37 -0.58 3.33
CA SER A 115 -30.37 -0.55 2.28
C SER A 115 -29.09 0.05 2.87
N PRO A 116 -28.15 -0.77 3.35
CA PRO A 116 -26.86 -0.30 3.84
C PRO A 116 -26.24 0.69 2.85
N ASN A 117 -25.74 1.83 3.33
CA ASN A 117 -25.42 2.97 2.46
C ASN A 117 -23.94 3.35 2.50
N ASP A 118 -23.39 3.67 3.67
CA ASP A 118 -21.95 3.87 3.87
C ASP A 118 -21.43 3.03 5.04
N VAL A 119 -20.12 2.82 5.09
CA VAL A 119 -19.46 1.90 6.02
C VAL A 119 -18.06 2.38 6.44
N CYS A 120 -17.72 2.17 7.71
CA CYS A 120 -16.36 2.34 8.22
C CYS A 120 -15.94 1.16 9.13
N VAL A 121 -14.63 0.94 9.25
CA VAL A 121 -14.06 -0.13 10.07
C VAL A 121 -13.28 0.50 11.22
N HIS A 122 -13.55 0.03 12.43
CA HIS A 122 -12.83 0.37 13.64
C HIS A 122 -11.56 -0.48 13.76
N SER A 123 -10.50 0.01 14.42
CA SER A 123 -9.22 -0.73 14.57
C SER A 123 -9.36 -2.09 15.24
N SER A 124 -10.41 -2.30 16.05
CA SER A 124 -10.74 -3.60 16.63
C SER A 124 -11.24 -4.65 15.61
N GLY A 125 -11.52 -4.24 14.37
CA GLY A 125 -12.15 -5.06 13.33
C GLY A 125 -13.68 -5.02 13.34
N ALA A 126 -14.30 -4.28 14.25
CA ALA A 126 -15.75 -4.07 14.23
C ALA A 126 -16.14 -3.16 13.05
N ILE A 127 -17.27 -3.45 12.41
CA ILE A 127 -17.73 -2.77 11.20
C ILE A 127 -18.98 -1.97 11.53
N TYR A 128 -18.95 -0.67 11.25
CA TYR A 128 -20.04 0.26 11.51
C TYR A 128 -20.63 0.70 10.17
N PHE A 129 -21.95 0.73 10.06
CA PHE A 129 -22.61 1.10 8.81
C PHE A 129 -23.95 1.80 9.04
N SER A 130 -24.36 2.63 8.08
CA SER A 130 -25.66 3.29 8.06
C SER A 130 -26.67 2.52 7.22
N ASP A 131 -27.94 2.52 7.62
CA ASP A 131 -29.04 1.84 6.93
C ASP A 131 -30.24 2.77 6.66
N PRO A 132 -30.06 3.79 5.81
CA PRO A 132 -31.15 4.60 5.27
C PRO A 132 -31.97 3.77 4.27
N TRP A 133 -33.03 4.35 3.72
CA TRP A 133 -33.90 3.65 2.76
C TRP A 133 -33.72 4.06 1.29
N TYR A 134 -32.64 4.76 0.93
CA TYR A 134 -32.38 5.17 -0.45
C TYR A 134 -32.45 4.01 -1.46
N GLY A 135 -31.97 2.82 -1.10
CA GLY A 135 -32.04 1.62 -1.94
C GLY A 135 -33.46 1.05 -2.14
N ARG A 136 -34.50 1.71 -1.62
CA ARG A 136 -35.92 1.45 -1.90
C ARG A 136 -36.55 2.49 -2.82
N MET A 137 -35.83 3.55 -3.15
CA MET A 137 -36.29 4.56 -4.11
C MET A 137 -35.99 4.10 -5.55
N PRO A 138 -36.79 4.56 -6.54
CA PRO A 138 -36.45 4.43 -7.95
C PRO A 138 -35.03 4.93 -8.22
N VAL A 139 -34.35 4.39 -9.23
CA VAL A 139 -32.98 4.72 -9.64
C VAL A 139 -31.90 4.20 -8.67
N TYR A 140 -32.02 4.49 -7.38
CA TYR A 140 -30.98 4.21 -6.38
C TYR A 140 -30.95 2.76 -5.89
N GLY A 141 -31.96 1.95 -6.21
CA GLY A 141 -32.09 0.63 -5.64
C GLY A 141 -33.13 -0.24 -6.34
N VAL A 142 -33.74 -1.12 -5.55
CA VAL A 142 -34.85 -1.96 -5.98
C VAL A 142 -36.06 -1.60 -5.12
N GLU A 143 -37.09 -1.08 -5.77
CA GLU A 143 -38.34 -0.70 -5.10
C GLU A 143 -39.01 -1.93 -4.49
N ARG A 144 -39.14 -1.93 -3.16
CA ARG A 144 -39.88 -2.95 -2.39
C ARG A 144 -40.28 -2.39 -1.02
N PRO A 145 -41.29 -2.96 -0.34
CA PRO A 145 -41.66 -2.51 0.99
C PRO A 145 -40.48 -2.59 1.98
N ARG A 146 -40.36 -1.58 2.86
CA ARG A 146 -39.45 -1.63 4.00
C ARG A 146 -40.03 -2.56 5.05
N GLN A 147 -39.20 -3.44 5.61
CA GLN A 147 -39.59 -4.27 6.74
C GLN A 147 -39.36 -3.51 8.05
N LEU A 148 -38.17 -2.92 8.21
CA LEU A 148 -37.88 -2.02 9.32
C LEU A 148 -38.71 -0.73 9.19
N GLY A 149 -39.36 -0.34 10.30
CA GLY A 149 -40.11 0.92 10.40
C GLY A 149 -39.24 2.14 10.71
N PHE A 150 -37.91 2.02 10.62
CA PHE A 150 -36.94 3.03 11.03
C PHE A 150 -35.61 2.89 10.29
N GLN A 151 -34.73 3.88 10.43
CA GLN A 151 -33.41 3.94 9.82
C GLN A 151 -32.36 3.89 10.93
N GLY A 152 -31.33 3.06 10.75
CA GLY A 152 -30.40 2.72 11.82
C GLY A 152 -28.94 3.03 11.50
N VAL A 153 -28.14 3.08 12.56
CA VAL A 153 -26.69 2.93 12.51
C VAL A 153 -26.38 1.64 13.27
N TYR A 154 -25.66 0.74 12.61
CA TYR A 154 -25.45 -0.62 13.09
C TYR A 154 -23.97 -0.92 13.25
N ARG A 155 -23.67 -1.95 14.06
CA ARG A 155 -22.36 -2.58 14.18
C ARG A 155 -22.42 -4.07 13.94
N VAL A 156 -21.53 -4.59 13.12
CA VAL A 156 -21.12 -6.00 13.15
C VAL A 156 -19.91 -6.14 14.08
N PRO A 157 -19.98 -6.95 15.16
CA PRO A 157 -18.84 -7.17 16.05
C PRO A 157 -17.64 -7.78 15.32
N SER A 158 -16.42 -7.55 15.82
CA SER A 158 -15.17 -8.02 15.17
C SER A 158 -15.05 -9.54 15.05
N GLY A 159 -15.69 -10.30 15.95
CA GLY A 159 -15.80 -11.76 15.88
C GLY A 159 -16.91 -12.28 14.95
N GLY A 160 -17.61 -11.38 14.25
CA GLY A 160 -18.84 -11.69 13.54
C GLY A 160 -20.08 -11.74 14.45
N GLY A 161 -21.19 -12.20 13.91
CA GLY A 161 -22.48 -12.28 14.61
C GLY A 161 -23.53 -11.32 14.03
N ALA A 162 -24.69 -11.27 14.69
CA ALA A 162 -25.80 -10.42 14.25
C ALA A 162 -25.46 -8.93 14.38
N PRO A 163 -25.93 -8.07 13.46
CA PRO A 163 -25.76 -6.64 13.58
C PRO A 163 -26.48 -6.10 14.82
N GLN A 164 -25.88 -5.12 15.48
CA GLN A 164 -26.39 -4.46 16.68
C GLN A 164 -26.79 -3.03 16.34
N LEU A 165 -28.02 -2.64 16.69
CA LEU A 165 -28.46 -1.25 16.56
C LEU A 165 -27.76 -0.38 17.61
N LEU A 166 -27.12 0.70 17.18
CA LEU A 166 -26.30 1.56 18.04
C LEU A 166 -26.97 2.84 18.49
N VAL A 167 -28.12 3.18 17.89
CA VAL A 167 -28.80 4.47 18.08
C VAL A 167 -30.29 4.24 18.26
N ASP A 168 -30.97 5.19 18.90
CA ASP A 168 -32.41 5.18 19.01
C ASP A 168 -33.06 5.17 17.61
N ARG A 169 -34.13 4.38 17.45
CA ARG A 169 -34.80 4.11 16.16
C ARG A 169 -35.23 5.37 15.41
N TYR A 170 -35.46 6.50 16.08
CA TYR A 170 -35.95 7.72 15.46
C TYR A 170 -34.97 8.90 15.59
N LEU A 171 -33.69 8.61 15.88
CA LEU A 171 -32.67 9.65 15.96
C LEU A 171 -32.31 10.24 14.59
N PHE A 172 -32.40 9.40 13.54
CA PHE A 172 -32.06 9.76 12.16
C PHE A 172 -33.26 9.61 11.23
N ASP A 173 -33.36 10.52 10.26
CA ASP A 173 -34.30 10.47 9.14
C ASP A 173 -33.68 9.70 7.95
N GLN A 174 -32.42 9.99 7.62
CA GLN A 174 -31.62 9.27 6.62
C GLN A 174 -30.14 9.29 7.06
N PRO A 175 -29.70 8.37 7.93
CA PRO A 175 -28.29 8.28 8.30
C PRO A 175 -27.49 7.93 7.06
N ASN A 176 -26.39 8.64 6.80
CA ASN A 176 -25.66 8.48 5.56
C ASN A 176 -24.16 8.25 5.84
N GLY A 177 -23.26 9.17 5.51
CA GLY A 177 -21.83 9.00 5.76
C GLY A 177 -21.51 8.87 7.25
N LEU A 178 -20.46 8.12 7.56
CA LEU A 178 -19.91 7.94 8.90
C LEU A 178 -18.39 7.80 8.91
N CYS A 179 -17.73 8.31 9.94
CA CYS A 179 -16.28 8.20 10.11
C CYS A 179 -15.88 8.34 11.59
N PHE A 180 -14.77 7.72 11.97
CA PHE A 180 -14.21 7.86 13.31
C PHE A 180 -13.27 9.07 13.40
N SER A 181 -13.09 9.61 14.61
CA SER A 181 -11.94 10.45 14.95
C SER A 181 -10.62 9.65 14.84
N PRO A 182 -9.44 10.31 14.78
CA PRO A 182 -8.16 9.62 14.66
C PRO A 182 -7.86 8.65 15.81
N ASP A 183 -8.35 8.94 17.01
CA ASP A 183 -8.22 8.10 18.20
C ASP A 183 -9.39 7.12 18.39
N GLU A 184 -10.33 7.08 17.44
CA GLU A 184 -11.55 6.27 17.41
C GLU A 184 -12.48 6.43 18.61
N ARG A 185 -12.29 7.48 19.42
CA ARG A 185 -13.15 7.77 20.59
C ARG A 185 -14.45 8.46 20.22
N ILE A 186 -14.54 9.00 19.01
CA ILE A 186 -15.74 9.66 18.49
C ILE A 186 -16.13 9.01 17.16
N LEU A 187 -17.39 8.61 17.03
CA LEU A 187 -18.00 8.30 15.75
C LEU A 187 -18.85 9.49 15.31
N TYR A 188 -18.57 10.00 14.12
CA TYR A 188 -19.42 10.97 13.45
C TYR A 188 -20.39 10.23 12.53
N VAL A 189 -21.66 10.62 12.53
CA VAL A 189 -22.67 10.16 11.57
C VAL A 189 -23.49 11.35 11.11
N ASN A 190 -23.65 11.53 9.80
CA ASN A 190 -24.48 12.60 9.29
C ASN A 190 -25.89 12.14 8.95
N ASP A 191 -26.77 13.12 8.79
CA ASP A 191 -28.14 12.93 8.33
C ASP A 191 -28.40 13.86 7.15
N THR A 192 -28.70 13.27 5.99
CA THR A 192 -28.94 14.03 4.76
C THR A 192 -30.20 14.88 4.85
N VAL A 193 -31.28 14.38 5.46
CA VAL A 193 -32.57 15.10 5.54
C VAL A 193 -32.53 16.17 6.62
N GLN A 194 -31.95 15.87 7.79
CA GLN A 194 -31.80 16.85 8.87
C GLN A 194 -30.66 17.85 8.58
N ALA A 195 -29.81 17.59 7.58
CA ALA A 195 -28.68 18.43 7.14
C ALA A 195 -27.71 18.79 8.28
N LEU A 196 -27.30 17.76 9.03
CA LEU A 196 -26.43 17.89 10.19
C LEU A 196 -25.48 16.70 10.31
N VAL A 197 -24.45 16.87 11.14
CA VAL A 197 -23.54 15.82 11.60
C VAL A 197 -23.73 15.66 13.11
N ARG A 198 -23.94 14.42 13.56
CA ARG A 198 -23.93 14.05 14.99
C ARG A 198 -22.59 13.42 15.34
N ALA A 199 -22.13 13.65 16.56
CA ALA A 199 -21.00 12.97 17.17
C ALA A 199 -21.49 12.11 18.34
N PHE A 200 -20.86 10.95 18.50
CA PHE A 200 -21.12 10.00 19.57
C PHE A 200 -19.79 9.59 20.19
N ASP A 201 -19.75 9.46 21.51
CA ASP A 201 -18.61 8.84 22.17
C ASP A 201 -18.66 7.33 21.94
N VAL A 202 -17.52 6.74 21.59
CA VAL A 202 -17.38 5.30 21.39
C VAL A 202 -16.89 4.70 22.70
N THR A 203 -17.71 3.84 23.31
CA THR A 203 -17.35 3.18 24.57
C THR A 203 -16.34 2.05 24.32
N PRO A 204 -15.62 1.56 25.34
CA PRO A 204 -14.63 0.48 25.17
C PRO A 204 -15.22 -0.84 24.63
N ASP A 205 -16.50 -1.12 24.91
CA ASP A 205 -17.25 -2.25 24.35
C ASP A 205 -17.85 -1.93 22.97
N GLY A 206 -17.59 -0.73 22.44
CA GLY A 206 -17.91 -0.20 21.12
C GLY A 206 -19.38 0.24 20.93
N ALA A 207 -20.13 0.43 22.00
CA ALA A 207 -21.44 1.09 21.94
C ALA A 207 -21.26 2.60 21.71
N LEU A 208 -22.37 3.30 21.40
CA LEU A 208 -22.38 4.74 21.22
C LEU A 208 -23.08 5.42 22.40
N ALA A 209 -22.46 6.49 22.91
CA ALA A 209 -22.96 7.28 24.04
C ALA A 209 -22.92 8.78 23.73
N ASN A 210 -23.58 9.57 24.58
CA ASN A 210 -23.53 11.04 24.58
C ASN A 210 -23.75 11.70 23.19
N PRO A 211 -24.89 11.41 22.52
CA PRO A 211 -25.18 11.98 21.21
C PRO A 211 -25.24 13.50 21.27
N ARG A 212 -24.52 14.16 20.37
CA ARG A 212 -24.50 15.64 20.26
C ARG A 212 -24.47 16.08 18.81
N VAL A 213 -25.10 17.22 18.53
CA VAL A 213 -24.96 17.86 17.21
C VAL A 213 -23.56 18.46 17.14
N PHE A 214 -22.77 18.00 16.16
CA PHE A 214 -21.42 18.48 15.89
C PHE A 214 -21.43 19.65 14.91
N ALA A 215 -22.23 19.53 13.84
CA ALA A 215 -22.47 20.59 12.87
C ALA A 215 -23.92 20.52 12.39
N SER A 216 -24.54 21.66 12.09
CA SER A 216 -25.92 21.73 11.60
C SER A 216 -26.07 22.85 10.57
N GLY A 217 -27.22 22.86 9.87
CA GLY A 217 -27.49 23.88 8.87
C GLY A 217 -26.60 23.75 7.64
N ILE A 218 -26.21 22.52 7.28
CA ILE A 218 -25.37 22.23 6.11
C ILE A 218 -26.25 22.31 4.85
N ARG A 219 -26.66 23.55 4.53
CA ARG A 219 -27.59 23.90 3.46
C ARG A 219 -27.13 25.20 2.79
N SER A 220 -27.58 25.40 1.56
CA SER A 220 -27.41 26.64 0.81
C SER A 220 -28.64 26.88 -0.04
N GLU A 221 -29.08 28.13 -0.14
CA GLU A 221 -30.13 28.53 -1.08
C GLU A 221 -29.60 28.67 -2.51
N LEU A 222 -28.28 28.85 -2.66
CA LEU A 222 -27.64 29.16 -3.93
C LEU A 222 -26.97 27.94 -4.57
N GLU A 223 -26.68 26.91 -3.78
CA GLU A 223 -25.81 25.81 -4.20
C GLU A 223 -26.44 24.46 -3.86
N PRO A 224 -26.44 23.49 -4.79
CA PRO A 224 -26.99 22.17 -4.54
C PRO A 224 -26.03 21.33 -3.69
N GLY A 225 -26.60 20.36 -2.96
CA GLY A 225 -25.87 19.39 -2.14
C GLY A 225 -26.37 19.34 -0.70
N LEU A 226 -26.16 18.20 -0.05
CA LEU A 226 -26.47 17.93 1.35
C LEU A 226 -25.34 17.05 1.93
N PRO A 227 -25.28 16.89 3.27
CA PRO A 227 -24.41 15.89 3.89
C PRO A 227 -24.69 14.48 3.37
N ASP A 228 -23.66 13.86 2.81
CA ASP A 228 -23.69 12.52 2.23
C ASP A 228 -22.43 11.75 2.68
N GLY A 229 -21.45 11.48 1.81
CA GLY A 229 -20.16 10.94 2.24
C GLY A 229 -19.36 11.88 3.14
N MET A 230 -18.65 11.30 4.12
CA MET A 230 -17.71 12.05 4.96
C MET A 230 -16.53 11.22 5.46
N LYS A 231 -15.44 11.90 5.79
CA LYS A 231 -14.20 11.31 6.31
C LYS A 231 -13.53 12.25 7.33
N CYS A 232 -12.67 11.69 8.17
CA CYS A 232 -11.88 12.45 9.13
C CYS A 232 -10.40 12.43 8.70
N ASP A 233 -9.73 13.58 8.76
CA ASP A 233 -8.30 13.67 8.48
C ASP A 233 -7.45 13.31 9.71
N GLN A 234 -6.14 13.12 9.50
CA GLN A 234 -5.20 12.77 10.58
C GLN A 234 -5.07 13.83 11.69
N ARG A 235 -5.55 15.06 11.48
CA ARG A 235 -5.58 16.14 12.49
C ARG A 235 -6.93 16.23 13.20
N GLY A 236 -7.89 15.36 12.85
CA GLY A 236 -9.21 15.30 13.46
C GLY A 236 -10.26 16.22 12.83
N ASN A 237 -9.97 16.87 11.70
CA ASN A 237 -11.00 17.66 11.02
C ASN A 237 -11.95 16.73 10.26
N VAL A 238 -13.23 17.10 10.22
CA VAL A 238 -14.28 16.35 9.53
C VAL A 238 -14.55 17.00 8.18
N TRP A 239 -14.41 16.22 7.12
CA TRP A 239 -14.64 16.60 5.73
C TRP A 239 -15.92 15.93 5.28
N VAL A 240 -16.97 16.71 5.02
CA VAL A 240 -18.30 16.21 4.68
C VAL A 240 -18.78 16.86 3.39
N THR A 241 -19.35 16.05 2.48
CA THR A 241 -20.01 16.60 1.30
C THR A 241 -21.13 17.55 1.71
N ALA A 242 -21.33 18.59 0.92
CA ALA A 242 -22.15 19.72 1.32
C ALA A 242 -22.45 20.60 0.09
N PRO A 243 -23.32 21.60 0.21
CA PRO A 243 -23.58 22.53 -0.87
C PRO A 243 -22.30 23.10 -1.51
N GLY A 244 -22.18 22.93 -2.83
CA GLY A 244 -21.07 23.44 -3.64
C GLY A 244 -19.74 22.67 -3.50
N GLY A 245 -19.71 21.52 -2.81
CA GLY A 245 -18.53 20.65 -2.73
C GLY A 245 -18.40 19.93 -1.38
N VAL A 246 -17.32 20.21 -0.65
CA VAL A 246 -17.03 19.62 0.67
C VAL A 246 -16.80 20.73 1.68
N TRP A 247 -17.46 20.64 2.83
CA TRP A 247 -17.26 21.57 3.95
C TRP A 247 -16.35 20.90 4.99
N VAL A 248 -15.38 21.66 5.50
CA VAL A 248 -14.36 21.15 6.42
C VAL A 248 -14.54 21.78 7.79
N TYR A 249 -14.77 20.96 8.81
CA TYR A 249 -14.99 21.36 10.18
C TYR A 249 -13.83 20.94 11.08
N SER A 250 -13.41 21.82 11.99
CA SER A 250 -12.41 21.47 13.00
C SER A 250 -12.96 20.45 14.00
N PRO A 251 -12.10 19.77 14.81
CA PRO A 251 -12.57 18.86 15.87
C PRO A 251 -13.56 19.50 16.86
N ALA A 252 -13.57 20.83 16.96
CA ALA A 252 -14.49 21.59 17.81
C ALA A 252 -15.83 21.94 17.12
N GLY A 253 -16.07 21.51 15.88
CA GLY A 253 -17.29 21.80 15.12
C GLY A 253 -17.28 23.15 14.42
N ASN A 254 -16.14 23.84 14.34
CA ASN A 254 -16.05 25.12 13.64
C ASN A 254 -15.84 24.90 12.14
N LEU A 255 -16.69 25.48 11.29
CA LEU A 255 -16.48 25.48 9.85
C LEU A 255 -15.21 26.27 9.50
N LEU A 256 -14.20 25.58 8.94
CA LEU A 256 -12.90 26.13 8.56
C LEU A 256 -12.91 26.69 7.13
N GLY A 257 -13.55 25.97 6.21
CA GLY A 257 -13.57 26.33 4.80
C GLY A 257 -14.37 25.35 3.94
N LYS A 258 -14.40 25.62 2.63
CA LYS A 258 -15.14 24.85 1.64
C LYS A 258 -14.26 24.49 0.45
N VAL A 259 -14.08 23.21 0.20
CA VAL A 259 -13.49 22.69 -1.05
C VAL A 259 -14.55 22.75 -2.13
N ARG A 260 -14.22 23.37 -3.24
CA ARG A 260 -15.15 23.73 -4.31
C ARG A 260 -15.06 22.77 -5.47
N LEU A 261 -16.20 22.20 -5.86
CA LEU A 261 -16.31 21.28 -6.99
C LEU A 261 -17.36 21.79 -8.00
N PRO A 262 -17.23 21.43 -9.28
CA PRO A 262 -18.17 21.86 -10.33
C PRO A 262 -19.46 21.04 -10.37
N GLU A 263 -19.53 19.92 -9.66
CA GLU A 263 -20.67 19.00 -9.61
C GLU A 263 -21.08 18.70 -8.17
N LEU A 264 -22.31 18.21 -7.99
CA LEU A 264 -22.78 17.73 -6.69
C LEU A 264 -21.95 16.52 -6.27
N VAL A 265 -21.26 16.66 -5.13
CA VAL A 265 -20.36 15.65 -4.58
C VAL A 265 -21.16 14.70 -3.70
N ALA A 266 -21.02 13.41 -3.97
CA ALA A 266 -21.67 12.35 -3.22
C ALA A 266 -20.75 11.82 -2.11
N ASN A 267 -19.46 11.61 -2.39
CA ASN A 267 -18.53 11.05 -1.39
C ASN A 267 -17.06 11.39 -1.67
N LEU A 268 -16.17 11.02 -0.75
CA LEU A 268 -14.75 11.34 -0.78
C LEU A 268 -13.88 10.28 -0.09
N ALA A 269 -12.65 10.11 -0.59
CA ALA A 269 -11.61 9.30 0.04
C ALA A 269 -10.22 9.81 -0.32
N TRP A 270 -9.29 9.74 0.63
CA TRP A 270 -7.89 9.97 0.33
C TRP A 270 -7.25 8.75 -0.33
N GLY A 271 -6.32 9.02 -1.23
CA GLY A 271 -5.49 8.04 -1.90
C GLY A 271 -4.25 8.68 -2.50
N GLY A 272 -3.72 8.03 -3.54
CA GLY A 272 -2.38 8.31 -4.04
C GLY A 272 -1.31 7.58 -3.20
N PRO A 273 -0.07 7.49 -3.70
CA PRO A 273 1.01 6.75 -3.01
C PRO A 273 1.32 7.25 -1.60
N ASP A 274 1.05 8.52 -1.31
CA ASP A 274 1.32 9.21 -0.04
C ASP A 274 0.06 9.57 0.74
N PHE A 275 -1.12 9.13 0.28
CA PHE A 275 -2.42 9.51 0.82
C PHE A 275 -2.68 11.03 0.87
N ARG A 276 -2.07 11.81 -0.04
CA ARG A 276 -2.25 13.26 -0.15
C ARG A 276 -3.08 13.70 -1.35
N THR A 277 -3.75 12.76 -2.01
CA THR A 277 -4.73 13.07 -3.05
C THR A 277 -6.13 12.79 -2.54
N LEU A 278 -6.98 13.80 -2.45
CA LEU A 278 -8.40 13.65 -2.15
C LEU A 278 -9.16 13.33 -3.43
N TYR A 279 -9.70 12.12 -3.53
CA TYR A 279 -10.61 11.72 -4.59
C TYR A 279 -12.05 12.01 -4.18
N LEU A 280 -12.84 12.53 -5.10
CA LEU A 280 -14.24 12.88 -4.88
C LEU A 280 -15.11 12.29 -5.99
N THR A 281 -16.14 11.56 -5.60
CA THR A 281 -17.19 11.10 -6.50
C THR A 281 -18.28 12.16 -6.56
N ALA A 282 -18.55 12.70 -7.74
CA ALA A 282 -19.45 13.81 -7.91
C ALA A 282 -20.35 13.59 -9.13
N THR A 283 -21.54 13.07 -8.87
CA THR A 283 -22.59 12.78 -9.87
C THR A 283 -22.05 12.06 -11.11
N HIS A 284 -21.66 12.77 -12.17
CA HIS A 284 -21.25 12.16 -13.44
C HIS A 284 -19.74 11.95 -13.57
N SER A 285 -18.96 12.39 -12.57
CA SER A 285 -17.51 12.44 -12.66
C SER A 285 -16.79 12.05 -11.36
N VAL A 286 -15.51 11.72 -11.49
CA VAL A 286 -14.59 11.59 -10.36
C VAL A 286 -13.51 12.67 -10.48
N TYR A 287 -13.25 13.35 -9.38
CA TYR A 287 -12.24 14.41 -9.26
C TYR A 287 -11.11 13.99 -8.33
N ALA A 288 -9.94 14.59 -8.51
CA ALA A 288 -8.77 14.44 -7.67
C ALA A 288 -8.19 15.83 -7.35
N ILE A 289 -7.91 16.07 -6.07
CA ILE A 289 -7.37 17.34 -5.57
C ILE A 289 -6.21 17.06 -4.62
N PRO A 290 -5.03 17.69 -4.79
CA PRO A 290 -3.94 17.54 -3.83
C PRO A 290 -4.28 18.22 -2.50
N THR A 291 -3.97 17.55 -1.39
CA THR A 291 -4.18 18.06 -0.02
C THR A 291 -2.87 18.07 0.77
N LYS A 292 -2.77 18.95 1.78
CA LYS A 292 -1.64 19.04 2.71
C LYS A 292 -1.81 18.11 3.92
N VAL A 293 -2.97 17.49 4.07
CA VAL A 293 -3.32 16.46 5.08
C VAL A 293 -3.71 15.15 4.39
N GLY A 294 -3.48 14.04 5.07
CA GLY A 294 -4.02 12.74 4.70
C GLY A 294 -5.20 12.34 5.60
N PRO A 295 -5.79 11.17 5.36
CA PRO A 295 -6.88 10.64 6.17
C PRO A 295 -6.37 10.32 7.57
N ARG A 296 -7.28 10.12 8.54
CA ARG A 296 -6.91 9.37 9.76
C ARG A 296 -6.30 8.02 9.36
N HIS A 297 -5.52 7.41 10.26
CA HIS A 297 -4.98 6.08 10.00
C HIS A 297 -6.12 5.05 10.00
N GLU A 298 -6.56 4.65 8.81
CA GLU A 298 -7.58 3.61 8.63
C GLU A 298 -6.95 2.22 8.79
N PRO A 299 -7.69 1.20 9.28
CA PRO A 299 -7.17 -0.15 9.47
C PRO A 299 -6.50 -0.72 8.21
N TYR A 300 -7.11 -0.50 7.05
CA TYR A 300 -6.60 -0.98 5.77
C TYR A 300 -5.33 -0.28 5.29
N MET A 301 -4.98 0.91 5.81
CA MET A 301 -3.76 1.61 5.39
C MET A 301 -2.49 0.92 5.88
N SER A 302 -2.61 0.12 6.94
CA SER A 302 -1.57 -0.82 7.37
C SER A 302 -1.52 -2.11 6.54
N GLY A 303 -2.38 -2.20 5.52
CA GLY A 303 -2.83 -3.41 4.84
C GLY A 303 -1.78 -4.49 4.67
N LYS A 304 -1.94 -5.55 5.47
CA LYS A 304 -1.41 -6.87 5.17
C LYS A 304 -2.44 -7.57 4.27
N PRO A 305 -2.07 -8.13 3.11
CA PRO A 305 -3.05 -8.77 2.22
C PRO A 305 -3.69 -10.00 2.89
N GLY A 306 -5.02 -10.01 2.92
CA GLY A 306 -5.88 -11.04 3.51
C GLY A 306 -5.96 -12.31 2.69
N GLY A 307 -5.97 -13.43 3.41
CA GLY A 307 -5.84 -14.78 2.88
C GLY A 307 -6.94 -15.22 1.91
N ALA A 308 -6.50 -15.53 0.70
CA ALA A 308 -7.01 -16.65 -0.07
C ALA A 308 -5.96 -17.19 -1.05
N GLY A 309 -5.50 -18.41 -0.79
CA GLY A 309 -5.15 -19.40 -1.82
C GLY A 309 -3.92 -19.21 -2.71
N ALA A 310 -3.26 -18.06 -2.74
CA ALA A 310 -1.93 -17.91 -3.33
C ALA A 310 -0.92 -17.70 -2.19
N ALA A 311 0.23 -18.39 -2.27
CA ALA A 311 1.31 -18.29 -1.28
C ALA A 311 1.52 -16.83 -0.85
N SER A 312 1.34 -16.58 0.44
CA SER A 312 1.43 -15.26 1.05
C SER A 312 2.78 -14.62 0.71
N PRO A 313 2.86 -13.30 0.49
CA PRO A 313 4.05 -12.60 0.89
C PRO A 313 4.09 -12.60 2.42
N THR A 314 4.80 -13.59 2.96
CA THR A 314 5.23 -13.64 4.36
C THR A 314 5.66 -12.23 4.81
N PRO A 315 5.26 -11.75 6.00
CA PRO A 315 5.64 -10.42 6.46
C PRO A 315 7.15 -10.23 6.31
N VAL A 316 7.54 -9.04 5.84
CA VAL A 316 8.91 -8.56 5.97
C VAL A 316 9.38 -8.84 7.40
N PRO A 317 10.53 -9.50 7.63
CA PRO A 317 10.94 -9.91 8.96
C PRO A 317 10.91 -8.74 9.93
N ASN A 318 10.17 -8.93 11.01
CA ASN A 318 9.95 -7.94 12.04
C ASN A 318 11.26 -7.71 12.82
N LEU A 319 12.01 -6.70 12.41
CA LEU A 319 13.26 -6.27 13.06
C LEU A 319 13.09 -5.88 14.54
N ALA A 320 11.85 -5.65 15.01
CA ALA A 320 11.58 -5.31 16.40
C ALA A 320 11.57 -6.53 17.35
N THR A 321 11.52 -7.76 16.83
CA THR A 321 11.36 -8.99 17.65
C THR A 321 12.59 -9.89 17.71
N GLY A 322 13.65 -9.60 16.95
CA GLY A 322 14.88 -10.41 16.93
C GLY A 322 14.77 -11.76 16.21
N GLU A 323 13.59 -12.15 15.70
CA GLU A 323 13.42 -13.35 14.86
C GLU A 323 13.27 -12.96 13.39
N MET A 324 14.35 -13.10 12.61
CA MET A 324 14.32 -13.02 11.14
C MET A 324 13.73 -14.32 10.57
N ARG A 325 12.75 -14.20 9.67
CA ARG A 325 12.25 -15.30 8.82
C ARG A 325 12.37 -14.90 7.36
N ILE A 326 12.90 -15.80 6.52
CA ILE A 326 13.05 -15.60 5.08
C ILE A 326 12.15 -16.61 4.37
N ASP A 327 11.25 -16.11 3.53
CA ASP A 327 10.39 -16.95 2.70
C ASP A 327 11.15 -17.39 1.43
N PRO A 328 11.47 -18.69 1.28
CA PRO A 328 12.27 -19.15 0.16
C PRO A 328 11.61 -18.96 -1.20
N GLN A 329 10.28 -18.94 -1.28
CA GLN A 329 9.55 -18.78 -2.56
C GLN A 329 9.57 -17.35 -3.08
N ARG A 330 9.83 -16.39 -2.18
CA ARG A 330 9.91 -14.95 -2.47
C ARG A 330 11.32 -14.41 -2.51
N CYS A 331 12.26 -15.19 -2.00
CA CYS A 331 13.64 -14.81 -1.93
C CYS A 331 14.40 -15.21 -3.21
N ALA A 332 15.26 -14.30 -3.66
CA ALA A 332 16.41 -14.61 -4.50
C ALA A 332 17.70 -14.37 -3.71
N MET A 333 18.74 -15.13 -3.99
CA MET A 333 20.09 -14.85 -3.51
C MET A 333 20.94 -14.35 -4.67
N ILE A 334 21.56 -13.19 -4.49
CA ILE A 334 22.55 -12.64 -5.41
C ILE A 334 23.94 -13.04 -4.93
N ILE A 335 24.71 -13.66 -5.82
CA ILE A 335 26.14 -13.90 -5.66
C ILE A 335 26.85 -13.02 -6.69
N GLN A 336 27.33 -11.84 -6.27
CA GLN A 336 27.92 -10.88 -7.20
C GLN A 336 29.43 -10.76 -7.06
N ASP A 337 30.10 -10.62 -8.20
CA ASP A 337 31.53 -10.31 -8.31
C ASP A 337 32.45 -11.30 -7.56
N MET A 338 31.97 -12.52 -7.30
CA MET A 338 32.76 -13.63 -6.74
C MET A 338 33.60 -14.30 -7.84
N GLN A 339 34.43 -13.51 -8.51
CA GLN A 339 35.27 -13.91 -9.64
C GLN A 339 36.76 -13.90 -9.23
N ASN A 340 37.58 -14.70 -9.92
CA ASN A 340 38.98 -14.89 -9.54
C ASN A 340 39.78 -13.58 -9.49
N ASP A 341 39.56 -12.66 -10.45
CA ASP A 341 40.26 -11.37 -10.47
C ASP A 341 39.97 -10.50 -9.24
N VAL A 342 38.84 -10.73 -8.57
CA VAL A 342 38.36 -9.88 -7.49
C VAL A 342 38.88 -10.32 -6.13
N ILE A 343 38.87 -11.63 -5.85
CA ILE A 343 39.07 -12.15 -4.49
C ILE A 343 40.11 -13.27 -4.37
N MET A 344 40.75 -13.69 -5.47
CA MET A 344 41.78 -14.73 -5.43
C MET A 344 43.18 -14.15 -5.58
N ASP A 345 44.16 -14.83 -4.98
CA ASP A 345 45.57 -14.51 -5.24
C ASP A 345 45.90 -14.75 -6.72
N GLY A 346 46.69 -13.85 -7.30
CA GLY A 346 47.01 -13.88 -8.75
C GLY A 346 45.92 -13.27 -9.65
N GLY A 347 44.79 -12.85 -9.08
CA GLY A 347 43.78 -12.06 -9.79
C GLY A 347 44.20 -10.61 -10.02
N ALA A 348 43.54 -9.92 -10.95
CA ALA A 348 43.85 -8.53 -11.31
C ALA A 348 43.80 -7.54 -10.12
N PHE A 349 42.99 -7.81 -9.10
CA PHE A 349 42.89 -6.98 -7.90
C PHE A 349 43.61 -7.57 -6.67
N ALA A 350 44.57 -8.48 -6.87
CA ALA A 350 45.24 -9.16 -5.76
C ALA A 350 45.92 -8.19 -4.77
N ASP A 351 46.50 -7.11 -5.29
CA ASP A 351 47.22 -6.11 -4.48
C ASP A 351 46.31 -5.08 -3.80
N SER A 352 44.99 -5.14 -4.03
CA SER A 352 44.01 -4.22 -3.42
C SER A 352 43.72 -4.51 -1.94
N GLY A 353 44.16 -5.67 -1.43
CA GLY A 353 43.77 -6.20 -0.12
C GLY A 353 42.52 -7.08 -0.17
N ALA A 354 41.76 -7.09 -1.28
CA ALA A 354 40.52 -7.85 -1.40
C ALA A 354 40.67 -9.36 -1.13
N PRO A 355 41.68 -10.09 -1.68
CA PRO A 355 41.85 -11.51 -1.34
C PRO A 355 42.15 -11.75 0.14
N THR A 356 42.91 -10.85 0.77
CA THR A 356 43.24 -10.95 2.20
C THR A 356 42.01 -10.79 3.07
N HIS A 357 41.19 -9.77 2.81
CA HIS A 357 39.96 -9.57 3.56
C HIS A 357 38.90 -10.63 3.24
N ALA A 358 38.82 -11.13 2.00
CA ALA A 358 37.98 -12.27 1.64
C ALA A 358 38.31 -13.53 2.48
N ARG A 359 39.61 -13.82 2.68
CA ARG A 359 40.06 -14.90 3.58
C ARG A 359 39.69 -14.64 5.04
N GLN A 360 39.89 -13.41 5.53
CA GLN A 360 39.55 -13.04 6.91
C GLN A 360 38.04 -13.18 7.20
N GLN A 361 37.19 -12.84 6.24
CA GLN A 361 35.74 -12.98 6.33
C GLN A 361 35.25 -14.42 6.11
N HIS A 362 36.12 -15.33 5.67
CA HIS A 362 35.71 -16.66 5.18
C HIS A 362 34.60 -16.58 4.10
N VAL A 363 34.62 -15.51 3.29
CA VAL A 363 33.49 -15.10 2.46
C VAL A 363 33.06 -16.18 1.47
N ILE A 364 34.01 -16.89 0.85
CA ILE A 364 33.71 -17.95 -0.13
C ILE A 364 32.93 -19.08 0.54
N GLU A 365 33.37 -19.51 1.72
CA GLU A 365 32.73 -20.60 2.46
C GLU A 365 31.36 -20.18 3.00
N ASN A 366 31.22 -18.96 3.53
CA ASN A 366 29.95 -18.44 4.02
C ASN A 366 28.92 -18.30 2.90
N VAL A 367 29.31 -17.71 1.76
CA VAL A 367 28.45 -17.62 0.57
C VAL A 367 28.05 -19.01 0.09
N ARG A 368 28.97 -19.98 0.07
CA ARG A 368 28.68 -21.37 -0.32
C ARG A 368 27.65 -22.01 0.61
N ARG A 369 27.82 -21.87 1.93
CA ARG A 369 26.89 -22.40 2.94
C ARG A 369 25.49 -21.80 2.80
N VAL A 370 25.40 -20.48 2.65
CA VAL A 370 24.11 -19.79 2.45
C VAL A 370 23.48 -20.22 1.12
N ALA A 371 24.25 -20.31 0.04
CA ALA A 371 23.75 -20.72 -1.26
C ALA A 371 23.27 -22.18 -1.28
N GLU A 372 23.89 -23.07 -0.51
CA GLU A 372 23.44 -24.45 -0.35
C GLU A 372 22.14 -24.54 0.43
N ALA A 373 22.03 -23.83 1.55
CA ALA A 373 20.78 -23.74 2.32
C ALA A 373 19.64 -23.12 1.49
N ALA A 374 19.94 -22.05 0.75
CA ALA A 374 19.00 -21.35 -0.12
C ALA A 374 18.47 -22.28 -1.24
N ARG A 375 19.37 -23.00 -1.94
CA ARG A 375 18.96 -23.98 -2.97
C ARG A 375 18.11 -25.10 -2.40
N ALA A 376 18.47 -25.64 -1.23
CA ALA A 376 17.70 -26.69 -0.56
C ALA A 376 16.25 -26.28 -0.25
N ARG A 377 15.95 -24.97 -0.26
CA ARG A 377 14.62 -24.40 0.00
C ARG A 377 13.96 -23.77 -1.22
N GLY A 378 14.57 -23.82 -2.40
CA GLY A 378 13.96 -23.27 -3.62
C GLY A 378 14.08 -21.75 -3.77
N VAL A 379 15.05 -21.13 -3.07
CA VAL A 379 15.48 -19.75 -3.34
C VAL A 379 16.10 -19.68 -4.74
N ALA A 380 15.72 -18.68 -5.53
CA ALA A 380 16.34 -18.46 -6.83
C ALA A 380 17.78 -17.95 -6.66
N ILE A 381 18.77 -18.65 -7.20
CA ILE A 381 20.16 -18.20 -7.16
C ILE A 381 20.48 -17.43 -8.43
N ILE A 382 21.02 -16.22 -8.28
CA ILE A 382 21.39 -15.33 -9.37
C ILE A 382 22.86 -14.96 -9.21
N HIS A 383 23.70 -15.44 -10.13
CA HIS A 383 25.09 -15.02 -10.25
C HIS A 383 25.15 -13.74 -11.04
N VAL A 384 25.82 -12.74 -10.48
CA VAL A 384 26.02 -11.46 -11.14
C VAL A 384 27.52 -11.32 -11.41
N TRP A 385 27.89 -11.35 -12.68
CA TRP A 385 29.29 -11.26 -13.09
C TRP A 385 29.57 -9.91 -13.72
N PHE A 386 30.63 -9.25 -13.24
CA PHE A 386 31.20 -8.15 -14.00
C PHE A 386 32.00 -8.76 -15.15
N VAL A 387 31.66 -8.43 -16.39
CA VAL A 387 32.35 -8.98 -17.58
C VAL A 387 32.75 -7.85 -18.51
N VAL A 388 34.04 -7.81 -18.85
CA VAL A 388 34.59 -6.89 -19.84
C VAL A 388 34.86 -7.64 -21.14
N GLU A 389 34.37 -7.13 -22.27
CA GLU A 389 34.72 -7.73 -23.56
C GLU A 389 36.21 -7.52 -23.90
N PRO A 390 36.87 -8.42 -24.64
CA PRO A 390 38.26 -8.21 -25.07
C PRO A 390 38.43 -6.86 -25.79
N GLY A 391 39.38 -6.04 -25.32
CA GLY A 391 39.58 -4.67 -25.80
C GLY A 391 38.65 -3.61 -25.19
N ALA A 392 37.81 -4.01 -24.23
CA ALA A 392 36.87 -3.17 -23.47
C ALA A 392 35.88 -2.32 -24.29
N PRO A 393 35.33 -2.78 -25.44
CA PRO A 393 34.28 -2.03 -26.13
C PRO A 393 33.03 -1.88 -25.23
N GLY A 394 32.46 -0.68 -25.19
CA GLY A 394 31.25 -0.38 -24.39
C GLY A 394 31.51 -0.03 -22.92
N VAL A 395 32.77 -0.08 -22.46
CA VAL A 395 33.14 0.46 -21.14
C VAL A 395 33.27 1.97 -21.25
N THR A 396 32.48 2.71 -20.47
CA THR A 396 32.61 4.16 -20.38
C THR A 396 33.66 4.49 -19.33
N LEU A 397 34.73 5.16 -19.75
CA LEU A 397 35.83 5.59 -18.87
C LEU A 397 35.50 6.96 -18.26
N ASN A 398 34.52 6.97 -17.36
CA ASN A 398 34.06 8.19 -16.68
C ASN A 398 34.41 8.23 -15.18
N ALA A 399 35.16 7.24 -14.69
CA ALA A 399 35.62 7.18 -13.32
C ALA A 399 36.92 6.36 -13.22
N PRO A 400 37.82 6.67 -12.25
CA PRO A 400 39.08 5.96 -12.06
C PRO A 400 38.93 4.44 -11.86
N LEU A 401 37.81 4.01 -11.29
CA LEU A 401 37.42 2.61 -11.16
C LEU A 401 37.37 1.89 -12.53
N PHE A 402 36.72 2.52 -13.53
CA PHE A 402 36.52 1.89 -14.84
C PHE A 402 37.78 1.97 -15.69
N GLU A 403 38.59 3.02 -15.50
CA GLU A 403 39.94 3.12 -16.06
C GLU A 403 40.82 2.00 -15.52
N GLY A 404 40.92 1.86 -14.19
CA GLY A 404 41.73 0.83 -13.55
C GLY A 404 41.30 -0.60 -13.92
N LEU A 405 40.01 -0.84 -14.08
CA LEU A 405 39.46 -2.11 -14.58
C LEU A 405 40.04 -2.48 -15.96
N VAL A 406 40.05 -1.52 -16.89
CA VAL A 406 40.55 -1.73 -18.26
C VAL A 406 42.07 -1.86 -18.28
N ASP A 407 42.77 -1.00 -17.55
CA ASP A 407 44.24 -1.00 -17.47
C ASP A 407 44.77 -2.32 -16.88
N SER A 408 44.05 -2.86 -15.89
CA SER A 408 44.39 -4.14 -15.24
C SER A 408 43.93 -5.36 -16.03
N LYS A 409 43.23 -5.17 -17.15
CA LYS A 409 42.59 -6.24 -17.95
C LYS A 409 41.73 -7.18 -17.10
N ALA A 410 41.05 -6.60 -16.12
CA ALA A 410 40.28 -7.34 -15.13
C ALA A 410 38.96 -7.86 -15.72
N MET A 411 38.60 -9.09 -15.35
CA MET A 411 37.35 -9.78 -15.67
C MET A 411 37.02 -9.80 -17.16
N VAL A 412 38.06 -9.92 -18.00
CA VAL A 412 37.91 -10.05 -19.45
C VAL A 412 37.27 -11.39 -19.79
N ARG A 413 36.21 -11.38 -20.62
CA ARG A 413 35.46 -12.58 -21.02
C ARG A 413 36.41 -13.70 -21.48
N GLY A 414 36.20 -14.88 -20.92
CA GLY A 414 36.97 -16.08 -21.26
C GLY A 414 38.32 -16.19 -20.56
N SER A 415 38.74 -15.19 -19.77
CA SER A 415 39.93 -15.30 -18.93
C SER A 415 39.64 -16.12 -17.67
N TRP A 416 40.70 -16.62 -17.03
CA TRP A 416 40.60 -17.20 -15.68
C TRP A 416 40.05 -16.19 -14.67
N GLY A 417 40.48 -14.93 -14.80
CA GLY A 417 40.08 -13.83 -13.94
C GLY A 417 38.57 -13.53 -13.94
N ALA A 418 37.91 -13.69 -15.09
CA ALA A 418 36.47 -13.54 -15.23
C ALA A 418 35.67 -14.76 -14.74
N ALA A 419 36.29 -15.92 -14.55
CA ALA A 419 35.60 -17.11 -14.08
C ALA A 419 35.21 -16.97 -12.60
N PRO A 420 34.11 -17.61 -12.15
CA PRO A 420 33.76 -17.65 -10.74
C PRO A 420 34.87 -18.34 -9.93
N VAL A 421 34.96 -17.98 -8.65
CA VAL A 421 35.85 -18.69 -7.73
C VAL A 421 35.41 -20.12 -7.52
N SER A 422 36.39 -20.99 -7.25
CA SER A 422 36.14 -22.41 -7.00
C SER A 422 35.10 -22.62 -5.90
N GLY A 423 34.09 -23.44 -6.16
CA GLY A 423 33.02 -23.78 -5.21
C GLY A 423 31.78 -22.87 -5.28
N LEU A 424 31.84 -21.77 -6.04
CA LEU A 424 30.72 -20.87 -6.29
C LEU A 424 30.29 -20.84 -7.76
N GLU A 425 30.58 -21.90 -8.51
CA GLU A 425 30.14 -22.03 -9.89
C GLU A 425 28.60 -22.09 -10.00
N PRO A 426 28.01 -21.52 -11.05
CA PRO A 426 26.59 -21.69 -11.34
C PRO A 426 26.23 -23.16 -11.51
N ARG A 427 25.14 -23.57 -10.87
CA ARG A 427 24.57 -24.92 -10.97
C ARG A 427 23.37 -24.91 -11.92
N PRO A 428 22.96 -26.07 -12.48
CA PRO A 428 21.73 -26.15 -13.27
C PRO A 428 20.52 -25.57 -12.51
N GLY A 429 19.83 -24.62 -13.14
CA GLY A 429 18.70 -23.89 -12.53
C GLY A 429 19.06 -22.54 -11.91
N ASP A 430 20.35 -22.25 -11.69
CA ASP A 430 20.79 -20.91 -11.33
C ASP A 430 20.68 -19.97 -12.54
N PHE A 431 20.47 -18.69 -12.29
CA PHE A 431 20.56 -17.64 -13.30
C PHE A 431 21.96 -17.04 -13.31
N VAL A 432 22.42 -16.63 -14.49
CA VAL A 432 23.62 -15.80 -14.65
C VAL A 432 23.20 -14.50 -15.35
N VAL A 433 23.59 -13.38 -14.77
CA VAL A 433 23.47 -12.06 -15.38
C VAL A 433 24.84 -11.40 -15.41
N GLU A 434 25.10 -10.68 -16.50
CA GLU A 434 26.35 -9.97 -16.69
C GLU A 434 26.09 -8.48 -16.56
N LYS A 435 27.01 -7.78 -15.89
CA LYS A 435 27.01 -6.33 -15.72
C LYS A 435 28.33 -5.74 -16.19
N MET A 436 28.28 -4.47 -16.55
CA MET A 436 29.48 -3.65 -16.83
C MET A 436 29.52 -2.39 -15.97
N ARG A 437 28.71 -2.34 -14.90
CA ARG A 437 28.62 -1.24 -13.94
C ARG A 437 28.58 -1.82 -12.52
N MET A 438 28.67 -0.95 -11.51
CA MET A 438 28.78 -1.39 -10.11
C MET A 438 27.51 -2.08 -9.64
N SER A 439 26.35 -1.42 -9.81
CA SER A 439 25.06 -1.98 -9.43
C SER A 439 24.66 -3.14 -10.35
N ALA A 440 24.17 -4.24 -9.75
CA ALA A 440 23.66 -5.40 -10.48
C ALA A 440 22.40 -5.09 -11.30
N TRP A 441 21.77 -3.94 -11.07
CA TRP A 441 20.58 -3.49 -11.80
C TRP A 441 20.91 -2.86 -13.16
N GLU A 442 22.11 -2.33 -13.33
CA GLU A 442 22.43 -1.45 -14.46
C GLU A 442 22.76 -2.23 -15.73
N GLY A 443 21.89 -2.13 -16.72
CA GLY A 443 22.06 -2.76 -18.03
C GLY A 443 21.93 -4.29 -18.02
N THR A 444 21.37 -4.88 -16.96
CA THR A 444 21.24 -6.34 -16.81
C THR A 444 19.80 -6.82 -16.92
N ARG A 445 19.61 -8.14 -16.99
CA ARG A 445 18.27 -8.78 -16.92
C ARG A 445 17.82 -9.10 -15.50
N LEU A 446 18.50 -8.60 -14.47
CA LEU A 446 18.22 -8.92 -13.07
C LEU A 446 16.75 -8.66 -12.71
N GLU A 447 16.26 -7.46 -13.01
CA GLU A 447 14.88 -7.06 -12.67
C GLU A 447 13.84 -7.89 -13.42
N THR A 448 14.13 -8.27 -14.67
CA THR A 448 13.27 -9.17 -15.45
C THR A 448 13.19 -10.55 -14.82
N ILE A 449 14.32 -11.12 -14.38
CA ILE A 449 14.37 -12.43 -13.72
C ILE A 449 13.59 -12.38 -12.41
N LEU A 450 13.84 -11.38 -11.56
CA LEU A 450 13.17 -11.23 -10.27
C LEU A 450 11.64 -11.10 -10.44
N LYS A 451 11.18 -10.28 -11.39
CA LYS A 451 9.75 -10.15 -11.72
C LYS A 451 9.15 -11.45 -12.25
N ALA A 452 9.82 -12.11 -13.20
CA ALA A 452 9.32 -13.35 -13.79
C ALA A 452 9.27 -14.52 -12.79
N THR A 453 10.16 -14.50 -11.78
CA THR A 453 10.22 -15.52 -10.73
C THR A 453 9.46 -15.15 -9.47
N GLY A 454 8.78 -13.99 -9.45
CA GLY A 454 7.94 -13.53 -8.33
C GLY A 454 8.74 -13.24 -7.05
N ARG A 455 9.98 -12.77 -7.17
CA ARG A 455 10.87 -12.53 -6.03
C ARG A 455 10.87 -11.06 -5.65
N ASP A 456 10.73 -10.78 -4.36
CA ASP A 456 10.71 -9.44 -3.78
C ASP A 456 11.64 -9.30 -2.55
N MET A 457 12.29 -10.38 -2.12
CA MET A 457 13.35 -10.37 -1.10
C MET A 457 14.68 -10.77 -1.73
N ILE A 458 15.77 -10.11 -1.35
CA ILE A 458 17.11 -10.38 -1.91
C ILE A 458 18.13 -10.57 -0.79
N ILE A 459 18.71 -11.77 -0.70
CA ILE A 459 19.95 -12.01 0.05
C ILE A 459 21.10 -11.55 -0.85
N ASN A 460 21.68 -10.40 -0.56
CA ASN A 460 22.70 -9.75 -1.36
C ASN A 460 24.09 -10.08 -0.80
N THR A 461 24.84 -10.91 -1.52
CA THR A 461 26.19 -11.35 -1.13
C THR A 461 27.21 -11.03 -2.21
N GLY A 462 28.49 -11.03 -1.85
CA GLY A 462 29.57 -10.95 -2.83
C GLY A 462 30.69 -9.97 -2.50
N ALA A 463 31.49 -9.67 -3.51
CA ALA A 463 32.64 -8.80 -3.37
C ALA A 463 32.30 -7.31 -3.56
N TRP A 464 33.18 -6.47 -3.04
CA TRP A 464 33.05 -5.01 -2.95
C TRP A 464 31.87 -4.54 -2.11
N THR A 465 31.93 -4.81 -0.80
CA THR A 465 30.91 -4.40 0.19
C THR A 465 30.46 -2.95 0.01
N ASN A 466 31.40 -2.01 -0.08
CA ASN A 466 31.16 -0.57 -0.21
C ASN A 466 30.93 -0.07 -1.65
N MET A 467 30.91 -0.97 -2.65
CA MET A 467 30.66 -0.62 -4.05
C MET A 467 29.54 -1.51 -4.60
N SER A 468 29.86 -2.66 -5.22
CA SER A 468 28.83 -3.48 -5.89
C SER A 468 27.72 -3.91 -4.94
N VAL A 469 28.05 -4.40 -3.74
CA VAL A 469 27.04 -4.85 -2.77
C VAL A 469 26.18 -3.68 -2.31
N GLU A 470 26.79 -2.58 -1.86
CA GLU A 470 26.08 -1.39 -1.39
C GLU A 470 25.23 -0.74 -2.49
N HIS A 471 25.76 -0.55 -3.69
CA HIS A 471 25.02 0.01 -4.82
C HIS A 471 23.81 -0.86 -5.17
N THR A 472 24.00 -2.18 -5.25
CA THR A 472 22.91 -3.12 -5.52
C THR A 472 21.85 -3.09 -4.41
N ALA A 473 22.26 -2.97 -3.14
CA ALA A 473 21.35 -2.86 -1.99
C ALA A 473 20.54 -1.57 -2.03
N ARG A 474 21.19 -0.42 -2.19
CA ARG A 474 20.52 0.89 -2.26
C ARG A 474 19.51 0.95 -3.40
N THR A 475 19.94 0.60 -4.62
CA THR A 475 19.05 0.60 -5.78
C THR A 475 17.93 -0.45 -5.62
N GLY A 476 18.21 -1.59 -4.98
CA GLY A 476 17.19 -2.59 -4.69
C GLY A 476 16.11 -2.08 -3.74
N ALA A 477 16.52 -1.41 -2.66
CA ALA A 477 15.61 -0.76 -1.72
C ALA A 477 14.75 0.32 -2.39
N ASP A 478 15.35 1.18 -3.22
CA ASP A 478 14.61 2.20 -4.00
C ASP A 478 13.62 1.58 -5.00
N LYS A 479 13.92 0.39 -5.51
CA LYS A 479 13.04 -0.39 -6.38
C LYS A 479 11.97 -1.18 -5.62
N GLY A 480 11.94 -1.10 -4.29
CA GLY A 480 10.96 -1.75 -3.42
C GLY A 480 11.28 -3.21 -3.04
N PHE A 481 12.51 -3.67 -3.23
CA PHE A 481 12.94 -5.00 -2.78
C PHE A 481 13.36 -4.97 -1.31
N PHE A 482 13.03 -6.04 -0.59
CA PHE A 482 13.52 -6.24 0.77
C PHE A 482 14.95 -6.79 0.74
N MET A 483 15.91 -5.95 1.09
CA MET A 483 17.33 -6.28 1.02
C MET A 483 17.84 -6.88 2.33
N ILE A 484 18.55 -7.99 2.24
CA ILE A 484 19.22 -8.68 3.35
C ILE A 484 20.70 -8.78 2.99
N VAL A 485 21.58 -8.29 3.85
CA VAL A 485 23.03 -8.31 3.65
C VAL A 485 23.66 -9.08 4.81
N PRO A 486 24.01 -10.37 4.62
CA PRO A 486 24.88 -11.07 5.56
C PRO A 486 26.30 -10.52 5.40
N GLU A 487 26.78 -9.80 6.41
CA GLU A 487 28.04 -9.05 6.37
C GLU A 487 29.25 -9.97 6.15
N ASP A 488 29.25 -11.14 6.79
CA ASP A 488 30.26 -12.20 6.67
C ASP A 488 30.19 -12.97 5.33
N CYS A 489 29.19 -12.69 4.50
CA CYS A 489 29.09 -13.11 3.10
C CYS A 489 29.47 -11.98 2.13
N CYS A 490 30.06 -10.89 2.64
CA CYS A 490 30.53 -9.77 1.85
C CYS A 490 32.01 -9.47 2.14
N SER A 491 32.77 -9.05 1.13
CA SER A 491 34.17 -8.66 1.32
C SER A 491 34.57 -7.48 0.44
N THR A 492 35.46 -6.62 0.91
CA THR A 492 36.11 -5.56 0.12
C THR A 492 37.62 -5.53 0.43
N MET A 493 38.29 -4.39 0.25
CA MET A 493 39.74 -4.19 0.41
C MET A 493 40.26 -4.48 1.82
N ASN A 494 39.54 -4.04 2.86
CA ASN A 494 39.88 -4.23 4.26
C ASN A 494 38.66 -4.00 5.17
N ALA A 495 38.84 -4.19 6.47
CA ALA A 495 37.79 -4.04 7.47
C ALA A 495 37.23 -2.61 7.55
N ASP A 496 38.03 -1.56 7.36
CA ASP A 496 37.56 -0.17 7.47
C ASP A 496 36.54 0.17 6.37
N TRP A 497 36.86 -0.17 5.11
CA TRP A 497 35.94 0.01 3.98
C TRP A 497 34.69 -0.86 4.12
N HIS A 498 34.85 -2.09 4.63
CA HIS A 498 33.74 -2.99 4.89
C HIS A 498 32.78 -2.41 5.93
N ASN A 499 33.32 -2.03 7.09
CA ASN A 499 32.57 -1.49 8.23
C ASN A 499 31.93 -0.13 7.91
N ALA A 500 32.55 0.69 7.06
CA ALA A 500 31.95 1.95 6.62
C ALA A 500 30.62 1.72 5.88
N ALA A 501 30.57 0.71 5.01
CA ALA A 501 29.33 0.35 4.31
C ALA A 501 28.33 -0.32 5.26
N ILE A 502 28.79 -1.32 6.02
CA ILE A 502 27.97 -2.15 6.91
C ILE A 502 27.34 -1.34 8.05
N ASN A 503 28.10 -0.48 8.72
CA ASN A 503 27.65 0.22 9.93
C ASN A 503 26.85 1.49 9.65
N PHE A 504 26.87 2.02 8.42
CA PHE A 504 26.23 3.30 8.11
C PHE A 504 25.33 3.23 6.89
N ALA A 505 25.89 2.95 5.73
CA ALA A 505 25.16 2.99 4.47
C ALA A 505 24.04 1.93 4.42
N LEU A 506 24.40 0.69 4.75
CA LEU A 506 23.54 -0.47 4.58
C LEU A 506 22.47 -0.59 5.68
N GLN A 507 22.70 -0.03 6.86
CA GLN A 507 21.74 -0.04 7.99
C GLN A 507 20.40 0.64 7.64
N ASN A 508 20.41 1.63 6.74
CA ASN A 508 19.21 2.37 6.37
C ASN A 508 18.44 1.79 5.18
N VAL A 509 19.02 0.84 4.45
CA VAL A 509 18.47 0.33 3.18
C VAL A 509 18.33 -1.19 3.14
N SER A 510 18.84 -1.89 4.16
CA SER A 510 18.84 -3.35 4.20
C SER A 510 18.86 -3.85 5.64
N VAL A 511 18.51 -5.12 5.82
CA VAL A 511 18.82 -5.82 7.06
C VAL A 511 20.23 -6.37 7.00
N VAL A 512 21.12 -5.75 7.76
CA VAL A 512 22.48 -6.25 7.98
C VAL A 512 22.45 -7.37 9.03
N THR A 513 23.03 -8.51 8.71
CA THR A 513 23.04 -9.72 9.56
C THR A 513 24.26 -10.59 9.25
N ASN A 514 24.23 -11.90 9.54
CA ASN A 514 25.29 -12.86 9.22
C ASN A 514 24.74 -14.16 8.59
N ALA A 515 25.64 -14.99 8.06
CA ALA A 515 25.34 -16.22 7.34
C ALA A 515 24.50 -17.19 8.18
N ASP A 516 24.87 -17.40 9.45
CA ASP A 516 24.18 -18.33 10.34
C ASP A 516 22.74 -17.89 10.62
N THR A 517 22.51 -16.59 10.77
CA THR A 517 21.17 -16.02 10.95
C THR A 517 20.34 -16.21 9.69
N VAL A 518 20.90 -15.97 8.50
CA VAL A 518 20.22 -16.18 7.22
C VAL A 518 19.87 -17.67 7.02
N ILE A 519 20.80 -18.58 7.28
CA ILE A 519 20.57 -20.03 7.17
C ILE A 519 19.46 -20.45 8.13
N LYS A 520 19.49 -20.01 9.38
CA LYS A 520 18.44 -20.28 10.36
C LYS A 520 17.09 -19.70 9.92
N ALA A 521 17.09 -18.51 9.32
CA ALA A 521 15.88 -17.81 8.89
C ALA A 521 15.20 -18.44 7.66
N LEU A 522 15.96 -19.15 6.82
CA LEU A 522 15.43 -19.99 5.72
C LEU A 522 14.72 -21.27 6.23
N GLY A 523 14.82 -21.51 7.54
CA GLY A 523 14.23 -22.63 8.28
C GLY A 523 14.92 -23.94 7.98
#